data_AF-A0A9P6SC43-F1
#
_entry.id   AF-A0A9P6SC43-F1
#
_cell.length_a   1.000
_cell.length_b   1.000
_cell.length_c   1.000
_cell.angle_alpha   90.00
_cell.angle_beta   90.00
_cell.angle_gamma   90.00
#
_symmetry.space_group_name_H-M   'P 1'
#
loop_
_entity.id
_entity.type
_entity.pdbx_description
1 polymer ?
#
loop_
_entity_poly.entity_id
_entity_poly.type
_entity_poly.pdbx_seq_one_letter_code
_entity_poly.pdbx_strand_id
1 'polypeptide(L)'
;IMIAQASSCDLKELVQKFVPEVIGSEIEKSCKSIYPLRDVFVRKVKILKAPKFDLGKLLELHSGADVENTTGAKVDRKDFKEPAVLAEV
;
A
#
# COMPACT_ATOMS: atom_id res chain seq x y z
N ILE A 1 1.62 18.89 -7.80
CA ILE A 1 1.01 17.56 -7.97
C ILE A 1 0.92 16.83 -6.63
N MET A 2 2.02 16.40 -6.00
CA MET A 2 1.97 15.64 -4.74
C MET A 2 1.20 16.33 -3.60
N ILE A 3 1.46 17.62 -3.34
CA ILE A 3 0.76 18.37 -2.28
C ILE A 3 -0.74 18.44 -2.55
N ALA A 4 -1.14 18.76 -3.79
CA ALA A 4 -2.55 18.83 -4.17
C ALA A 4 -3.24 17.47 -3.99
N GLN A 5 -2.58 16.38 -4.43
CA GLN A 5 -3.11 15.02 -4.31
C GLN A 5 -3.17 14.54 -2.86
N ALA A 6 -2.28 14.99 -1.97
CA ALA A 6 -2.22 14.54 -0.57
C ALA A 6 -3.07 15.40 0.39
N SER A 7 -3.26 16.68 0.10
CA SER A 7 -4.06 17.58 0.93
C SER A 7 -5.56 17.47 0.67
N SER A 8 -5.96 16.94 -0.50
CA SER A 8 -7.37 16.86 -0.90
C SER A 8 -8.09 15.59 -0.44
N CYS A 9 -7.37 14.59 0.07
CA CYS A 9 -7.97 13.28 0.36
C CYS A 9 -7.41 12.63 1.63
N ASP A 10 -8.22 11.74 2.19
CA ASP A 10 -7.88 10.98 3.39
C ASP A 10 -6.85 9.88 3.11
N LEU A 11 -6.29 9.31 4.17
CA LEU A 11 -5.23 8.29 4.08
C LEU A 11 -5.66 7.06 3.26
N LYS A 12 -6.94 6.67 3.33
CA LYS A 12 -7.49 5.54 2.55
C LYS A 12 -7.43 5.80 1.04
N GLU A 13 -7.93 6.95 0.61
CA GLU A 13 -7.96 7.35 -0.79
C GLU A 13 -6.55 7.64 -1.32
N LEU A 14 -5.68 8.19 -0.47
CA LEU A 14 -4.28 8.43 -0.85
C LEU A 14 -3.53 7.11 -1.11
N VAL A 15 -3.79 6.07 -0.31
CA VAL A 15 -3.24 4.73 -0.55
C VAL A 15 -3.78 4.12 -1.84
N GLN A 16 -5.07 4.31 -2.14
CA GLN A 16 -5.66 3.87 -3.42
C GLN A 16 -5.02 4.54 -4.64
N LYS A 17 -4.45 5.75 -4.50
CA LYS A 17 -3.68 6.41 -5.57
C LYS A 17 -2.24 5.90 -5.68
N PHE A 18 -1.66 5.37 -4.60
CA PHE A 18 -0.32 4.79 -4.60
C PHE A 18 -0.26 3.43 -5.29
N VAL A 19 -1.28 2.58 -5.12
CA VAL A 19 -1.30 1.22 -5.72
C VAL A 19 -1.14 1.23 -7.25
N PRO A 20 -1.91 2.01 -8.02
CA PRO A 20 -1.73 2.15 -9.46
C PRO A 20 -0.71 3.23 -9.87
N GLU A 21 0.03 3.81 -8.92
CA GLU A 21 1.06 4.82 -9.18
C GLU A 21 0.60 6.05 -10.00
N VAL A 22 -0.67 6.45 -9.85
CA VAL A 22 -1.29 7.55 -10.63
C VAL A 22 -0.51 8.86 -10.50
N ILE A 23 0.04 9.12 -9.32
CA ILE A 23 0.84 10.32 -9.03
C ILE A 23 2.14 10.33 -9.84
N GLY A 24 2.79 9.17 -10.03
CA GLY A 24 4.01 9.05 -10.82
C GLY A 24 3.73 9.36 -12.30
N SER A 25 2.66 8.77 -12.84
CA SER A 25 2.21 9.01 -14.21
C SER A 25 1.81 10.48 -14.46
N GLU A 26 1.18 11.14 -13.49
CA GLU A 26 0.80 12.54 -13.61
C GLU A 26 2.03 13.46 -13.64
N ILE A 27 3.04 13.18 -12.82
CA ILE A 27 4.32 13.92 -12.84
C ILE A 27 5.03 13.73 -14.17
N GLU A 28 5.07 12.50 -14.70
CA GLU A 28 5.68 12.23 -16.01
C GLU A 28 5.01 13.05 -17.13
N LYS A 29 3.67 13.08 -17.15
CA LYS A 29 2.90 13.85 -18.13
C LYS A 29 3.16 15.36 -18.04
N SER A 30 3.16 15.92 -16.84
CA SER A 30 3.38 17.36 -16.66
C SER A 30 4.82 17.78 -16.97
N CYS A 31 5.81 16.93 -16.71
CA CYS A 31 7.22 17.25 -16.95
C CYS A 31 7.67 17.04 -18.40
N LYS A 32 6.90 16.34 -19.24
CA LYS A 32 7.23 16.07 -20.67
C LYS A 32 7.58 17.31 -21.48
N SER A 33 6.99 18.47 -21.17
CA SER A 33 7.26 19.74 -21.87
C SER A 33 8.68 20.28 -21.60
N ILE A 34 9.26 19.97 -20.44
CA ILE A 34 10.57 20.45 -20.04
C ILE A 34 11.64 19.42 -20.39
N TYR A 35 11.44 18.17 -19.92
CA TYR A 35 12.36 17.07 -20.18
C TYR A 35 11.63 15.72 -20.01
N PRO A 36 11.86 14.74 -20.90
CA PRO A 36 11.22 13.43 -20.78
C PRO A 36 11.81 12.66 -19.59
N LEU A 37 11.04 12.58 -18.51
CA LEU A 37 11.33 11.70 -17.37
C LEU A 37 10.85 10.28 -17.67
N ARG A 38 11.58 9.29 -17.18
CA ARG A 38 11.18 7.87 -17.15
C ARG A 38 11.29 7.37 -15.72
N ASP A 39 10.45 6.40 -15.37
CA ASP A 39 10.53 5.67 -14.10
C ASP A 39 10.38 6.57 -12.86
N VAL A 40 9.28 7.33 -12.80
CA VAL A 40 8.97 8.26 -11.71
C VAL A 40 8.13 7.58 -10.64
N PHE A 41 8.73 7.30 -9.48
CA PHE A 41 8.09 6.60 -8.37
C PHE A 41 8.15 7.36 -7.04
N VAL A 42 7.18 7.08 -6.17
CA VAL A 42 7.22 7.53 -4.77
C VAL A 42 8.09 6.57 -3.97
N ARG A 43 9.35 6.94 -3.74
CA ARG A 43 10.34 6.05 -3.11
C ARG A 43 10.06 5.74 -1.64
N LYS A 44 9.47 6.69 -0.89
CA LYS A 44 9.21 6.53 0.54
C LYS A 44 8.08 7.43 1.00
N VAL A 45 7.12 6.84 1.71
CA VAL A 45 6.08 7.57 2.46
C VAL A 45 6.28 7.29 3.94
N LYS A 46 6.32 8.33 4.76
CA LYS A 46 6.51 8.22 6.22
C LYS A 46 5.40 8.98 6.94
N ILE A 47 4.79 8.32 7.91
CA ILE A 47 3.87 8.96 8.84
C ILE A 47 4.72 9.67 9.90
N LEU A 48 4.67 11.02 9.93
CA LEU A 48 5.40 11.81 10.92
C LEU A 48 4.64 11.90 12.24
N LYS A 49 3.33 12.08 12.16
CA LYS A 49 2.44 12.19 13.31
C LYS A 49 1.32 11.19 13.14
N ALA A 50 1.38 10.10 13.90
CA ALA A 50 0.32 9.11 13.90
C ALA A 50 -0.94 9.73 14.51
N PRO A 51 -2.12 9.52 13.90
CA PRO A 51 -3.38 9.88 14.54
C PRO A 51 -3.54 9.07 15.84
N LYS A 52 -4.30 9.61 16.79
CA LYS A 52 -4.66 8.85 18.00
C LYS A 52 -5.43 7.59 17.58
N PHE A 53 -5.09 6.47 18.21
CA PHE A 53 -5.76 5.21 17.93
C PHE A 53 -7.25 5.30 18.25
N ASP A 54 -8.07 4.92 17.28
CA ASP A 54 -9.52 4.95 17.36
C ASP A 54 -10.05 3.63 16.77
N LEU A 55 -10.73 2.86 17.61
CA LEU A 55 -11.24 1.54 17.22
C LEU A 55 -12.32 1.65 16.14
N GLY A 56 -13.14 2.71 16.16
CA GLY A 56 -14.19 2.92 15.16
C GLY A 56 -13.60 3.14 13.77
N LYS A 57 -12.65 4.07 13.66
CA LYS A 57 -11.94 4.35 12.39
C LYS A 57 -11.17 3.15 11.86
N LEU A 58 -10.61 2.33 12.75
CA LEU A 58 -9.93 1.11 12.33
C LEU A 58 -10.91 0.09 11.74
N LEU A 59 -12.04 -0.14 12.40
CA LEU A 59 -13.06 -1.07 11.92
C LEU A 59 -13.64 -0.62 10.58
N GLU A 60 -13.87 0.67 10.37
CA GLU A 60 -14.32 1.23 9.08
C GLU A 60 -13.31 1.04 7.93
N LEU A 61 -12.01 1.13 8.24
CA LEU A 61 -10.96 0.86 7.26
C LEU A 61 -10.88 -0.63 6.91
N HIS A 62 -11.15 -1.50 7.89
CA HIS A 62 -11.04 -2.94 7.74
C HIS A 62 -12.36 -3.60 7.28
N SER A 63 -13.51 -2.95 7.39
CA SER A 63 -14.82 -3.51 6.99
C SER A 63 -15.15 -3.36 5.49
N GLY A 64 -14.17 -2.99 4.66
CA GLY A 64 -14.30 -2.97 3.20
C GLY A 64 -14.21 -4.37 2.57
N ALA A 65 -14.64 -4.49 1.31
CA ALA A 65 -14.86 -5.72 0.54
C ALA A 65 -13.73 -6.79 0.52
N ASP A 66 -12.54 -6.50 1.05
CA ASP A 66 -11.44 -7.47 1.20
C ASP A 66 -11.60 -8.40 2.42
N VAL A 67 -12.51 -8.10 3.37
CA VAL A 67 -12.75 -8.96 4.55
C VAL A 67 -13.59 -10.19 4.25
N GLU A 68 -14.47 -10.17 3.25
CA GLU A 68 -15.26 -11.36 2.89
C GLU A 68 -14.38 -12.51 2.35
N ASN A 69 -13.20 -12.22 1.81
CA ASN A 69 -12.29 -13.25 1.29
C ASN A 69 -11.04 -13.50 2.17
N THR A 70 -10.88 -12.80 3.29
CA THR A 70 -9.69 -12.94 4.16
C THR A 70 -9.98 -13.15 5.64
N THR A 71 -11.25 -13.10 6.07
CA THR A 71 -11.61 -13.47 7.44
C THR A 71 -12.29 -14.83 7.45
N GLY A 72 -11.49 -15.90 7.56
CA GLY A 72 -11.99 -17.24 7.89
C GLY A 72 -11.86 -18.32 6.80
N ALA A 73 -11.15 -18.09 5.70
CA ALA A 73 -10.77 -19.20 4.82
C ALA A 73 -9.77 -20.11 5.55
N LYS A 74 -10.20 -21.31 5.96
CA LYS A 74 -9.31 -22.37 6.44
C LYS A 74 -8.32 -22.68 5.31
N VAL A 75 -7.08 -22.26 5.47
CA VAL A 75 -5.98 -22.73 4.62
C VAL A 75 -5.74 -24.18 5.00
N ASP A 76 -6.12 -25.12 4.12
CA ASP A 76 -5.76 -26.54 4.24
C ASP A 76 -4.24 -26.66 4.17
N ARG A 77 -3.60 -26.64 5.34
CA ARG A 77 -2.19 -26.98 5.50
C ARG A 77 -2.06 -28.49 5.32
N LYS A 78 -1.94 -28.95 4.07
CA LYS A 78 -1.36 -30.27 3.79
C LYS A 78 0.01 -30.31 4.45
N ASP A 79 0.23 -31.33 5.27
CA ASP A 79 1.28 -31.45 6.28
C ASP A 79 2.62 -30.83 5.86
N PHE A 80 2.98 -29.71 6.49
CA PHE A 80 4.31 -29.14 6.38
C PHE A 80 5.29 -30.07 7.08
N LYS A 81 5.98 -30.91 6.31
CA LYS A 81 7.09 -31.73 6.78
C LYS A 81 8.34 -30.86 6.81
N GLU A 82 8.84 -30.57 8.02
CA GLU A 82 10.09 -29.84 8.22
C GLU A 82 11.24 -30.53 7.47
N PRO A 83 12.03 -29.79 6.67
CA PRO A 83 13.23 -30.35 6.07
C PRO A 83 14.27 -30.65 7.16
N ALA A 84 14.87 -31.84 7.10
CA ALA A 84 15.86 -32.28 8.08
C ALA A 84 17.07 -31.33 8.11
N VAL A 85 17.47 -30.96 9.32
CA VAL A 85 18.65 -30.13 9.61
C VAL A 85 19.89 -30.77 8.98
N LEU A 86 20.53 -30.04 8.07
CA LEU A 86 21.82 -30.44 7.50
C LEU A 86 22.88 -30.29 8.59
N ALA A 87 23.54 -31.40 8.93
CA ALA A 87 24.70 -31.37 9.81
C ALA A 87 25.84 -30.63 9.10
N GLU A 88 26.40 -29.62 9.78
CA GLU A 88 27.60 -28.93 9.37
C GLU A 88 28.79 -29.90 9.33
N VAL A 89 29.42 -30.03 8.16
CA VAL A 89 30.82 -30.40 7.98
C VAL A 89 31.40 -29.54 6.86
#